data_AF-A0A7U3Y271-F1
#
_entry.id   AF-A0A7U3Y271-F1
#
_cell.length_a   1.000
_cell.length_b   1.000
_cell.length_c   1.000
_cell.angle_alpha   90.00
_cell.angle_beta   90.00
_cell.angle_gamma   90.00
#
_symmetry.space_group_name_H-M   'P 1'
#
loop_
_entity.id
_entity.type
_entity.pdbx_description
1 polymer ?
#
loop_
_entity_poly.entity_id
_entity_poly.type
_entity_poly.pdbx_seq_one_letter_code
_entity_poly.pdbx_strand_id
1 'polypeptide(L)' 'MTGEGPVAIHAEAVDAQGNVDVADADVTVTVDTVPADLIGAITIPEDLNGDGILNADELGTDGSFNAQSGIRTGCS' A
#
# COMPACT_ATOMS: atom_id res chain seq x y z
N MET A 1 13.12 13.03 -9.90
CA MET A 1 11.77 13.59 -9.70
C MET A 1 10.83 12.41 -9.65
N THR A 2 10.22 12.12 -8.51
CA THR A 2 9.12 11.16 -8.43
C THR A 2 7.88 11.88 -8.92
N GLY A 3 7.17 11.31 -9.91
CA GLY A 3 5.98 11.91 -10.51
C GLY A 3 4.74 11.76 -9.64
N GLU A 4 4.89 11.87 -8.32
CA GLU A 4 3.82 11.62 -7.35
C GLU A 4 2.93 12.84 -7.13
N GLY A 5 1.67 12.58 -6.79
CA GLY A 5 0.68 13.59 -6.47
C GLY A 5 -0.28 13.91 -7.61
N PRO A 6 -1.04 15.01 -7.50
CA PRO A 6 -2.07 15.35 -8.47
C PRO A 6 -1.46 15.83 -9.79
N VAL A 7 -1.94 15.25 -10.87
CA VAL A 7 -1.63 15.60 -12.26
C VAL A 7 -2.93 16.07 -12.92
N ALA A 8 -2.93 17.31 -13.40
CA ALA A 8 -4.02 17.85 -14.20
C ALA A 8 -3.84 17.45 -15.66
N ILE A 9 -4.89 16.91 -16.26
CA ILE A 9 -4.96 16.55 -17.67
C ILE A 9 -5.95 17.50 -18.33
N HIS A 10 -5.45 18.25 -19.30
CA HIS A 10 -6.23 19.14 -20.15
C HIS A 10 -6.29 18.56 -21.57
N ALA A 11 -7.48 18.48 -22.14
CA ALA A 11 -7.69 17.92 -23.48
C ALA A 11 -8.70 18.79 -24.25
N GLU A 12 -8.31 19.20 -25.45
CA GLU A 12 -9.16 19.94 -26.37
C GLU A 12 -9.31 19.14 -27.67
N ALA A 13 -10.53 19.08 -28.21
CA ALA A 13 -10.75 18.52 -29.54
C ALA A 13 -10.71 19.63 -30.60
N VAL A 14 -10.10 19.36 -31.76
CA VAL A 14 -10.09 20.27 -32.91
C VAL A 14 -10.62 19.54 -34.13
N ASP A 15 -11.57 20.14 -34.86
CA ASP A 15 -12.11 19.57 -36.08
C ASP A 15 -11.27 19.90 -37.34
N ALA A 16 -11.67 19.33 -38.49
CA ALA A 16 -10.95 19.52 -39.76
C ALA A 16 -11.02 20.95 -40.31
N GLN A 17 -11.93 21.78 -39.81
CA GLN A 17 -12.05 23.21 -40.15
C GLN A 17 -11.27 24.11 -39.18
N GLY A 18 -10.72 23.53 -38.10
CA GLY A 18 -9.94 24.24 -37.09
C GLY A 18 -10.77 24.79 -35.93
N ASN A 19 -12.02 24.36 -35.76
CA ASN A 19 -12.81 24.75 -34.59
C ASN A 19 -12.35 23.93 -33.38
N VAL A 20 -12.15 24.60 -32.25
CA VAL A 20 -11.75 23.98 -30.97
C VAL A 20 -12.99 23.75 -30.12
N ASP A 21 -13.00 22.66 -29.35
CA ASP A 21 -14.04 22.36 -28.37
C ASP A 21 -14.20 23.51 -27.37
N VAL A 22 -15.44 23.75 -26.95
CA VAL A 22 -15.81 24.82 -26.01
C VAL A 22 -15.87 24.31 -24.58
N ALA A 23 -15.99 23.00 -24.39
CA ALA A 23 -15.97 22.38 -23.07
C ALA A 23 -14.53 22.28 -22.55
N ASP A 24 -14.09 23.29 -21.79
CA ASP A 24 -12.83 23.28 -21.07
C ASP A 24 -13.05 22.78 -19.64
N ALA A 25 -12.65 21.54 -19.37
CA ALA A 25 -12.65 20.97 -18.03
C ALA A 25 -11.41 20.11 -17.83
N ASP A 26 -10.62 20.46 -16.82
CA ASP A 26 -9.47 19.67 -16.41
C ASP A 26 -9.89 18.42 -15.63
N VAL A 27 -9.18 17.31 -15.87
CA VAL A 27 -9.30 16.09 -15.07
C VAL A 27 -8.06 15.96 -14.18
N THR A 28 -8.25 15.91 -12.87
CA THR A 28 -7.16 15.66 -11.92
C THR A 28 -7.05 14.18 -11.61
N VAL A 29 -5.88 13.59 -11.84
CA VAL A 29 -5.53 12.21 -11.47
C VAL A 29 -4.45 12.24 -10.42
N THR A 30 -4.55 11.42 -9.37
CA THR A 30 -3.46 11.29 -8.40
C THR A 30 -2.55 10.14 -8.81
N VAL A 31 -1.27 10.42 -9.00
CA VAL A 31 -0.25 9.41 -9.22
C VAL A 31 0.32 9.00 -7.88
N ASP A 32 0.11 7.74 -7.54
CA ASP A 32 0.74 7.10 -6.39
C ASP A 32 1.68 6.01 -6.89
N THR A 33 2.97 6.20 -6.66
CA THR A 33 4.01 5.21 -6.96
C THR A 33 4.69 4.71 -5.71
N VAL A 34 4.25 5.13 -4.53
CA VAL A 34 4.80 4.67 -3.26
C VAL A 34 4.40 3.20 -3.10
N PRO A 35 5.35 2.27 -2.93
CA PRO A 35 4.99 0.91 -2.60
C PRO A 35 4.27 0.87 -1.25
N ALA A 36 3.09 0.27 -1.21
CA ALA A 36 2.36 0.08 0.05
C ALA A 36 3.13 -0.85 0.99
N ASP A 37 3.25 -0.47 2.26
CA ASP A 37 3.77 -1.35 3.31
C ASP A 37 2.67 -2.29 3.80
N LEU A 38 2.59 -3.46 3.19
CA LEU A 38 1.52 -4.44 3.41
C LEU A 38 1.78 -5.41 4.57
N ILE A 39 3.00 -5.45 5.13
CA ILE A 39 3.37 -6.42 6.16
C ILE A 39 3.17 -5.85 7.55
N GLY A 40 2.16 -6.37 8.24
CA GLY A 40 1.87 -6.09 9.64
C GLY A 40 2.90 -6.68 10.60
N ALA A 41 2.73 -6.39 11.89
CA ALA A 41 3.56 -7.00 12.93
C ALA A 41 3.52 -8.54 12.82
N ILE A 42 4.69 -9.16 13.03
CA ILE A 42 4.79 -10.60 13.26
C ILE A 42 4.70 -10.80 14.76
N THR A 43 3.77 -11.65 15.19
CA THR A 43 3.61 -12.01 16.59
C THR A 43 3.75 -13.51 16.75
N ILE A 44 4.44 -13.91 17.82
CA ILE A 44 4.52 -15.29 18.26
C ILE A 44 3.79 -15.34 19.61
N PRO A 45 2.55 -15.82 19.66
CA PRO A 45 1.76 -15.83 20.90
C PRO A 45 2.35 -16.76 21.96
N GLU A 46 3.24 -17.67 21.58
CA GLU A 46 3.96 -18.56 22.49
C GLU A 46 5.18 -17.89 23.19
N ASP A 47 5.61 -16.68 22.79
CA ASP A 47 6.56 -15.87 23.59
C ASP A 47 5.82 -15.28 24.80
N LEU A 48 5.76 -16.06 25.88
CA LEU A 48 4.98 -15.73 27.07
C LEU A 48 5.57 -14.55 27.85
N ASN A 49 6.89 -14.37 27.78
CA ASN A 49 7.59 -13.36 28.56
C ASN A 49 7.85 -12.06 27.79
N GLY A 50 7.78 -12.09 26.46
CA GLY A 50 7.85 -10.94 25.57
C GLY A 50 9.26 -10.40 25.33
N ASP A 51 10.30 -11.20 25.53
CA ASP A 51 11.70 -10.82 25.29
C ASP A 51 12.15 -11.04 23.83
N GLY A 52 11.28 -11.61 23.00
CA GLY A 52 11.52 -11.85 21.58
C GLY A 52 12.32 -13.13 21.30
N ILE A 53 12.53 -14.01 22.29
CA ILE A 53 13.24 -15.28 22.14
C ILE A 53 12.36 -16.41 22.68
N LEU A 54 12.04 -17.41 21.85
CA LEU A 54 11.39 -18.64 22.32
C LEU A 54 12.41 -19.54 23.02
N ASN A 55 12.13 -19.88 24.28
CA ASN A 55 12.89 -20.88 25.04
C ASN A 55 12.16 -22.24 25.14
N ALA A 56 12.80 -23.23 25.78
CA ALA A 56 12.26 -24.57 25.90
C ALA A 56 10.97 -24.65 26.76
N ASP A 57 10.80 -23.74 27.71
CA ASP A 57 9.60 -23.67 28.55
C ASP A 57 8.42 -23.04 27.78
N GLU A 58 8.71 -22.24 26.75
CA GLU A 58 7.74 -21.54 25.90
C GLU A 58 7.33 -22.32 24.66
N LEU A 59 8.24 -23.13 24.09
CA LEU A 59 7.99 -23.94 22.90
C LEU A 59 7.06 -25.14 23.16
N GLY A 60 6.81 -25.48 24.43
CA GLY A 60 5.98 -26.63 24.81
C GLY A 60 6.58 -27.99 24.39
N THR A 61 5.79 -29.05 24.55
CA THR A 61 6.25 -30.45 24.33
C THR A 61 6.10 -30.97 22.91
N ASP A 62 5.38 -30.26 22.02
CA ASP A 62 5.13 -30.69 20.64
C ASP A 62 6.15 -30.13 19.64
N GLY A 63 7.05 -29.23 20.09
CA GLY A 63 8.17 -28.72 19.31
C GLY A 63 7.78 -27.80 18.16
N SER A 64 6.58 -27.20 18.21
CA SER A 64 6.05 -26.31 17.18
C SER A 64 5.65 -24.96 17.77
N PHE A 65 5.69 -23.91 16.96
CA PHE A 65 5.17 -22.59 17.33
C PHE A 65 4.28 -22.04 16.21
N ASN A 66 3.41 -21.10 16.56
CA ASN A 66 2.58 -20.42 15.59
C ASN A 66 3.16 -19.04 15.30
N ALA A 67 3.39 -18.73 14.03
CA ALA A 67 3.70 -17.37 13.62
C ALA A 67 2.46 -16.73 13.01
N GLN A 68 2.02 -15.60 13.57
CA GLN A 68 0.93 -14.81 13.01
C GLN A 68 1.52 -13.56 12.36
N SER A 69 1.14 -13.32 11.10
CA SER A 69 1.43 -12.09 10.40
C SER A 69 0.12 -11.36 10.07
N GLY A 70 0.12 -10.03 10.25
CA GLY A 70 -0.95 -9.18 9.76
C GLY A 70 -0.73 -8.81 8.30
N ILE A 71 -1.80 -8.71 7.51
CA ILE A 71 -1.79 -8.03 6.22
C ILE A 71 -2.48 -6.67 6.43
N ARG A 72 -1.79 -5.57 6.14
CA ARG A 72 -2.43 -4.26 6.10
C ARG A 72 -3.22 -4.14 4.80
N THR A 73 -4.50 -3.78 4.93
CA THR A 73 -5.37 -3.52 3.79
C THR A 73 -5.31 -2.01 3.49
N GLY A 74 -4.53 -1.62 2.49
CA GLY A 74 -4.46 -0.25 2.00
C GLY A 74 -3.58 -0.13 0.76
N CYS A 75 -4.06 0.60 -0.25
CA CYS A 75 -3.17 1.37 -1.11
C CYS A 75 -2.65 2.54 -0.27
N SER A 76 -1.47 3.05 -0.59
CA SER A 76 -0.85 4.23 0.05
C SER A 76 -1.79 5.45 0.09
#